data_AF-A0A7X1N7H5-F1
#
_entry.id   AF-A0A7X1N7H5-F1
#
_cell.length_a   1.000
_cell.length_b   1.000
_cell.length_c   1.000
_cell.angle_alpha   90.00
_cell.angle_beta   90.00
_cell.angle_gamma   90.00
#
_symmetry.space_group_name_H-M   'P 1'
#
loop_
_entity.id
_entity.type
_entity.pdbx_description
1 polymer ?
#
loop_
_entity_poly.entity_id
_entity_poly.type
_entity_poly.pdbx_seq_one_letter_code
_entity_poly.pdbx_strand_id
1 'polypeptide(L)'
;MSTLMEIELQRKGEHALTLVANRIKALGDRMRGATIQIAWVEIGETRLFIAGINSSAGFNDRQRDEMKRLGILEVPCHLKGVRREDGGAPHAEENMAAYIRDRGGKGLRWSRAVVGGVFDTRRGSQSYVCAACRAMVERVGGVIEPPF
;
A
#
# COMPACT_ATOMS: atom_id res chain seq x y z
N MET A 1 22.58 -6.83 -3.40
CA MET A 1 21.77 -7.82 -2.67
C MET A 1 20.32 -7.46 -2.90
N SER A 2 19.48 -8.42 -3.30
CA SER A 2 18.05 -8.17 -3.46
C SER A 2 17.36 -8.08 -2.10
N THR A 3 16.38 -7.19 -1.97
CA THR A 3 15.52 -7.15 -0.78
C THR A 3 14.64 -8.40 -0.74
N LEU A 4 14.15 -8.78 0.45
CA LEU A 4 13.18 -9.88 0.54
C LEU A 4 11.92 -9.58 -0.28
N MET A 5 11.52 -8.32 -0.38
CA MET A 5 10.37 -7.92 -1.20
C MET A 5 10.59 -8.14 -2.70
N GLU A 6 11.81 -7.94 -3.22
CA GLU A 6 12.12 -8.28 -4.62
C GLU A 6 12.02 -9.79 -4.89
N ILE A 7 12.38 -10.62 -3.90
CA ILE A 7 12.18 -12.08 -3.99
C ILE A 7 10.69 -12.42 -3.99
N GLU A 8 9.88 -11.74 -3.16
CA GLU A 8 8.42 -11.91 -3.16
C GLU A 8 7.80 -11.52 -4.51
N LEU A 9 8.26 -10.43 -5.14
CA LEU A 9 7.82 -10.03 -6.49
C LEU A 9 8.06 -11.13 -7.52
N GLN A 10 9.24 -11.75 -7.51
CA GLN A 10 9.60 -12.82 -8.44
C GLN A 10 8.78 -14.09 -8.19
N ARG A 11 8.57 -14.46 -6.93
CA ARG A 11 7.85 -15.70 -6.55
C ARG A 11 6.35 -15.63 -6.76
N LYS A 12 5.74 -14.46 -6.50
CA LYS A 12 4.28 -14.28 -6.47
C LYS A 12 3.72 -13.67 -7.76
N GLY A 13 4.57 -13.33 -8.72
CA GLY A 13 4.15 -12.84 -10.03
C GLY A 13 3.39 -11.52 -9.94
N GLU A 14 2.30 -11.41 -10.69
CA GLU A 14 1.56 -10.16 -10.93
C GLU A 14 0.69 -9.66 -9.75
N HIS A 15 0.50 -10.46 -8.70
CA HIS A 15 -0.27 -10.08 -7.49
C HIS A 15 0.58 -9.95 -6.21
N ALA A 16 1.90 -9.93 -6.36
CA ALA A 16 2.84 -9.96 -5.25
C ALA A 16 2.61 -8.86 -4.20
N LEU A 17 2.42 -7.59 -4.60
CA LEU A 17 2.23 -6.48 -3.66
C LEU A 17 0.92 -6.66 -2.87
N THR A 18 -0.16 -7.07 -3.53
CA THR A 18 -1.46 -7.30 -2.88
C THR A 18 -1.38 -8.46 -1.88
N LEU A 19 -0.69 -9.55 -2.22
CA LEU A 19 -0.49 -10.68 -1.31
C LEU A 19 0.34 -10.29 -0.08
N VAL A 20 1.36 -9.46 -0.25
CA VAL A 20 2.16 -8.96 0.88
C VAL A 20 1.37 -7.97 1.73
N ALA A 21 0.60 -7.05 1.13
CA ALA A 21 -0.28 -6.14 1.84
C ALA A 21 -1.30 -6.92 2.70
N ASN A 22 -1.85 -8.00 2.14
CA ASN A 22 -2.76 -8.89 2.85
C ASN A 22 -2.10 -9.61 4.03
N ARG A 23 -0.87 -10.09 3.86
CA ARG A 23 -0.07 -10.69 4.94
C ARG A 23 0.17 -9.70 6.08
N ILE A 24 0.59 -8.47 5.77
CA ILE A 24 0.80 -7.42 6.79
C ILE A 24 -0.52 -7.11 7.50
N LYS A 25 -1.62 -7.01 6.77
CA LYS A 25 -2.95 -6.80 7.36
C LYS A 25 -3.33 -7.90 8.34
N ALA A 26 -3.01 -9.17 8.04
CA ALA A 26 -3.31 -10.30 8.92
C ALA A 26 -2.61 -10.25 10.28
N LEU A 27 -1.50 -9.49 10.40
CA LEU A 27 -0.82 -9.25 11.69
C LEU A 27 -1.53 -8.21 12.57
N GLY A 28 -2.48 -7.47 11.99
CA GLY A 28 -3.16 -6.32 12.58
C GLY A 28 -4.38 -6.65 13.41
N ASP A 29 -4.36 -7.71 14.24
CA ASP A 29 -5.48 -8.23 15.04
C ASP A 29 -6.65 -7.22 15.20
N ARG A 30 -7.81 -7.50 14.56
CA ARG A 30 -9.06 -6.71 14.60
C ARG A 30 -9.15 -5.43 13.75
N MET A 31 -8.22 -5.15 12.85
CA MET A 31 -8.32 -4.03 11.89
C MET A 31 -9.31 -4.28 10.72
N ARG A 32 -10.58 -4.56 11.03
CA ARG A 32 -11.63 -4.79 10.01
C ARG A 32 -11.97 -3.56 9.17
N GLY A 33 -11.70 -2.34 9.66
CA GLY A 33 -11.98 -1.10 8.92
C GLY A 33 -10.80 -0.54 8.14
N ALA A 34 -9.57 -0.99 8.41
CA ALA A 34 -8.38 -0.44 7.80
C ALA A 34 -8.05 -1.13 6.46
N THR A 35 -7.40 -0.41 5.58
CA THR A 35 -6.93 -0.76 4.27
C THR A 35 -5.44 -0.51 4.27
N ILE A 36 -4.69 -1.54 3.89
CA ILE A 36 -3.24 -1.48 3.74
C ILE A 36 -2.93 -1.66 2.26
N GLN A 37 -1.96 -0.88 1.80
CA GLN A 37 -1.41 -0.99 0.45
C GLN A 37 0.10 -0.87 0.45
N ILE A 38 0.69 -1.42 -0.59
CA ILE A 38 2.12 -1.37 -0.88
C ILE A 38 2.29 -0.88 -2.31
N ALA A 39 3.26 -0.01 -2.53
CA ALA A 39 3.68 0.40 -3.86
C ALA A 39 5.18 0.18 -4.04
N TRP A 40 5.58 -0.23 -5.24
CA TRP A 40 6.95 -0.11 -5.71
C TRP A 40 7.09 1.24 -6.39
N VAL A 41 8.04 2.05 -5.94
CA VAL A 41 8.22 3.43 -6.37
C VAL A 41 9.68 3.72 -6.72
N GLU A 42 9.88 4.77 -7.50
CA GLU A 42 11.19 5.34 -7.81
C GLU A 42 11.23 6.78 -7.28
N ILE A 43 12.20 7.09 -6.43
CA ILE A 43 12.43 8.42 -5.86
C ILE A 43 13.89 8.79 -6.10
N GLY A 44 14.13 9.79 -6.96
CA GLY A 44 15.45 10.03 -7.53
C GLY A 44 15.94 8.78 -8.26
N GLU A 45 17.13 8.31 -7.90
CA GLU A 45 17.74 7.08 -8.45
C GLU A 45 17.39 5.81 -7.64
N THR A 46 16.64 5.95 -6.55
CA THR A 46 16.34 4.85 -5.63
C THR A 46 15.01 4.22 -5.94
N ARG A 47 15.01 2.89 -6.12
CA ARG A 47 13.78 2.07 -6.13
C ARG A 47 13.54 1.48 -4.77
N LEU A 48 12.34 1.68 -4.23
CA LEU A 48 11.98 1.19 -2.90
C LEU A 48 10.50 0.80 -2.83
N PHE A 49 10.15 0.06 -1.78
CA PHE A 49 8.76 -0.26 -1.47
C PHE A 49 8.26 0.65 -0.36
N ILE A 50 7.07 1.18 -0.52
CA ILE A 50 6.39 1.99 0.49
C ILE A 50 5.06 1.35 0.86
N ALA A 51 4.61 1.52 2.10
CA ALA A 51 3.30 1.07 2.55
C ALA A 51 2.49 2.20 3.20
N GLY A 52 1.20 2.22 2.90
CA GLY A 52 0.24 3.16 3.47
C GLY A 52 -0.93 2.45 4.14
N ILE A 53 -1.57 3.15 5.07
CA ILE A 53 -2.74 2.69 5.80
C ILE A 53 -3.76 3.82 5.96
N ASN A 54 -5.05 3.54 5.79
CA ASN A 54 -6.15 4.51 6.05
C ASN A 54 -6.64 4.45 7.51
N SER A 55 -5.72 4.45 8.47
CA SER A 55 -6.01 4.39 9.90
C SER A 55 -5.33 5.53 10.62
N SER A 56 -6.07 6.26 11.46
CA SER A 56 -5.48 7.29 12.32
C SER A 56 -4.50 6.74 13.35
N ALA A 57 -4.64 5.46 13.71
CA ALA A 57 -3.70 4.78 14.60
C ALA A 57 -2.40 4.34 13.90
N GLY A 58 -2.35 4.34 12.56
CA GLY A 58 -1.21 3.84 11.80
C GLY A 58 -1.02 2.31 11.92
N PHE A 59 0.20 1.84 11.62
CA PHE A 59 0.58 0.43 11.74
C PHE A 59 0.97 0.07 13.18
N ASN A 60 0.65 -1.16 13.61
CA ASN A 60 1.10 -1.70 14.89
C ASN A 60 2.53 -2.27 14.80
N ASP A 61 3.12 -2.62 15.94
CA ASP A 61 4.52 -3.08 16.02
C ASP A 61 4.79 -4.32 15.17
N ARG A 62 3.91 -5.33 15.21
CA ARG A 62 4.06 -6.56 14.40
C ARG A 62 4.07 -6.25 12.90
N GLN A 63 3.25 -5.31 12.47
CA GLN A 63 3.20 -4.85 11.08
C GLN A 63 4.49 -4.11 10.70
N ARG A 64 4.98 -3.22 11.58
CA ARG A 64 6.24 -2.49 11.34
C ARG A 64 7.45 -3.40 11.30
N ASP A 65 7.51 -4.40 12.17
CA ASP A 65 8.57 -5.40 12.17
C ASP A 65 8.60 -6.20 10.86
N GLU A 66 7.43 -6.62 10.38
CA GLU A 66 7.33 -7.32 9.10
C GLU A 66 7.70 -6.42 7.91
N MET A 67 7.26 -5.16 7.91
CA MET A 67 7.66 -4.18 6.89
C MET A 67 9.17 -3.96 6.89
N LYS A 68 9.78 -3.79 8.07
CA LYS A 68 11.23 -3.64 8.23
C LYS A 68 11.98 -4.86 7.70
N ARG A 69 11.51 -6.07 8.02
CA ARG A 69 12.08 -7.33 7.53
C ARG A 69 12.03 -7.41 6.00
N LEU A 70 10.95 -6.93 5.39
CA LEU A 70 10.76 -6.93 3.94
C LEU A 70 11.49 -5.77 3.21
N GLY A 71 11.96 -4.76 3.95
CA GLY A 71 12.54 -3.55 3.35
C GLY A 71 11.48 -2.58 2.82
N ILE A 72 10.31 -2.56 3.44
CA ILE A 72 9.19 -1.67 3.09
C ILE A 72 9.21 -0.46 4.04
N LEU A 73 9.15 0.74 3.47
CA LEU A 73 9.09 1.99 4.20
C LEU A 73 7.64 2.36 4.55
N GLU A 74 7.38 2.66 5.81
CA GLU A 74 6.08 3.17 6.26
C GLU A 74 5.87 4.62 5.79
N VAL A 75 4.74 4.89 5.13
CA VAL A 75 4.28 6.25 4.83
C VAL A 75 3.37 6.74 5.97
N PRO A 76 3.58 7.97 6.49
CA PRO A 76 2.71 8.54 7.51
C PRO A 76 1.23 8.54 7.09
N CYS A 77 0.34 8.12 7.99
CA CYS A 77 -1.11 8.09 7.77
C CYS A 77 -1.77 9.48 7.74
N HIS A 78 -1.02 10.53 8.12
CA HIS A 78 -1.46 11.92 8.12
C HIS A 78 -0.36 12.82 7.56
N LEU A 79 -0.23 12.88 6.23
CA LEU A 79 0.64 13.88 5.61
C LEU A 79 -0.01 15.26 5.64
N LYS A 80 0.82 16.28 5.94
CA LYS A 80 0.37 17.68 5.99
C LYS A 80 -0.25 18.06 4.65
N GLY A 81 -1.47 18.60 4.68
CA GLY A 81 -2.18 19.04 3.48
C GLY A 81 -3.04 17.95 2.81
N VAL A 82 -2.98 16.69 3.25
CA VAL A 82 -3.88 15.63 2.78
C VAL A 82 -5.09 15.57 3.72
N ARG A 83 -6.25 16.00 3.22
CA ARG A 83 -7.53 15.97 3.95
C ARG A 83 -8.65 15.62 2.99
N ARG A 84 -9.64 14.87 3.46
CA ARG A 84 -10.87 14.60 2.71
C ARG A 84 -11.94 15.62 3.10
N GLU A 85 -12.69 16.10 2.12
CA GLU A 85 -13.73 17.12 2.29
C GLU A 85 -14.87 16.67 3.22
N ASP A 86 -15.14 15.36 3.27
CA ASP A 86 -16.20 14.72 4.05
C ASP A 86 -15.80 14.36 5.49
N GLY A 87 -14.61 14.72 5.94
CA GLY A 87 -14.17 14.49 7.32
C GLY A 87 -13.93 13.00 7.62
N GLY A 88 -12.86 12.44 7.04
CA GLY A 88 -12.40 11.07 7.30
C GLY A 88 -10.87 10.95 7.22
N ALA A 89 -10.32 9.84 7.71
CA ALA A 89 -8.91 9.54 7.51
C ALA A 89 -8.63 9.39 5.99
N PRO A 90 -7.58 10.02 5.45
CA PRO A 90 -7.22 9.83 4.06
C PRO A 90 -6.98 8.36 3.75
N HIS A 91 -7.30 7.96 2.53
CA HIS A 91 -7.01 6.62 2.05
C HIS A 91 -5.48 6.42 1.96
N ALA A 92 -5.07 5.15 1.96
CA ALA A 92 -3.65 4.80 1.85
C ALA A 92 -3.06 5.39 0.55
N GLU A 93 -3.80 5.35 -0.56
CA GLU A 93 -3.40 5.92 -1.84
C GLU A 93 -3.11 7.41 -1.78
N GLU A 94 -3.94 8.17 -1.07
CA GLU A 94 -3.82 9.63 -1.00
C GLU A 94 -2.53 10.03 -0.29
N ASN A 95 -2.24 9.40 0.85
CA ASN A 95 -0.99 9.62 1.58
C ASN A 95 0.23 9.15 0.78
N MET A 96 0.19 7.95 0.21
CA MET A 96 1.31 7.43 -0.57
C MET A 96 1.57 8.27 -1.83
N ALA A 97 0.54 8.71 -2.54
CA ALA A 97 0.69 9.58 -3.71
C ALA A 97 1.22 10.98 -3.33
N ALA A 98 0.80 11.55 -2.20
CA ALA A 98 1.37 12.78 -1.69
C ALA A 98 2.85 12.62 -1.32
N TYR A 99 3.21 11.52 -0.62
CA TYR A 99 4.59 11.20 -0.26
C TYR A 99 5.52 11.13 -1.47
N ILE A 100 5.06 10.48 -2.55
CA ILE A 100 5.80 10.33 -3.81
C ILE A 100 5.98 11.70 -4.47
N ARG A 101 4.92 12.50 -4.59
CA ARG A 101 4.97 13.83 -5.24
C ARG A 101 5.88 14.81 -4.53
N ASP A 102 5.81 14.87 -3.20
CA ASP A 102 6.68 15.75 -2.39
C ASP A 102 8.17 15.46 -2.58
N ARG A 103 8.51 14.27 -3.07
CA ARG A 103 9.89 13.83 -3.32
C ARG A 103 10.24 13.76 -4.81
N GLY A 104 9.37 14.26 -5.69
CA GLY A 104 9.57 14.19 -7.14
C GLY A 104 9.68 12.77 -7.69
N GLY A 105 9.06 11.80 -7.03
CA GLY A 105 9.10 10.39 -7.42
C GLY A 105 7.97 9.98 -8.36
N LYS A 106 7.93 8.69 -8.69
CA LYS A 106 6.83 8.04 -9.42
C LYS A 106 6.54 6.64 -8.88
N GLY A 107 5.29 6.22 -9.00
CA GLY A 107 4.90 4.83 -8.84
C GLY A 107 5.34 3.99 -10.03
N LEU A 108 5.67 2.73 -9.75
CA LEU A 108 5.96 1.71 -10.77
C LEU A 108 4.87 0.63 -10.77
N ARG A 109 4.49 0.17 -9.57
CA ARG A 109 3.48 -0.87 -9.38
C ARG A 109 2.77 -0.67 -8.05
N TRP A 110 1.49 -0.97 -7.99
CA TRP A 110 0.62 -0.66 -6.85
C TRP A 110 -0.27 -1.84 -6.48
N SER A 111 -0.27 -2.26 -5.21
CA SER A 111 -1.17 -3.31 -4.73
C SER A 111 -2.64 -2.90 -4.87
N ARG A 112 -3.55 -3.83 -5.13
CA ARG A 112 -4.96 -3.57 -4.92
C ARG A 112 -5.23 -3.30 -3.44
N ALA A 113 -6.21 -2.44 -3.13
CA ALA A 113 -6.51 -2.11 -1.74
C ALA A 113 -7.14 -3.32 -1.03
N VAL A 114 -6.52 -3.75 0.08
CA VAL A 114 -7.07 -4.82 0.92
C VAL A 114 -8.09 -4.21 1.89
N VAL A 115 -9.31 -4.02 1.40
CA VAL A 115 -10.42 -3.37 2.13
C VAL A 115 -11.11 -4.38 3.06
N GLY A 116 -11.47 -3.94 4.26
CA GLY A 116 -12.31 -4.77 5.14
C GLY A 116 -11.51 -5.83 5.92
N GLY A 117 -11.85 -7.11 5.73
CA GLY A 117 -11.12 -8.24 6.32
C GLY A 117 -9.83 -8.58 5.58
N VAL A 118 -9.06 -9.53 6.12
CA VAL A 118 -7.98 -10.17 5.36
C VAL A 118 -8.62 -10.82 4.12
N PHE A 119 -8.05 -10.52 2.97
CA PHE A 119 -8.46 -11.06 1.69
C PHE A 119 -8.20 -12.58 1.63
N ASP A 120 -9.21 -13.33 1.19
CA ASP A 120 -9.16 -14.76 0.91
C ASP A 120 -9.60 -14.98 -0.55
N THR A 121 -8.62 -15.35 -1.40
CA THR A 121 -8.84 -15.65 -2.83
C THR A 121 -9.90 -16.74 -3.03
N ARG A 122 -10.08 -17.65 -2.07
CA ARG A 122 -11.00 -18.80 -2.19
C ARG A 122 -12.45 -18.41 -1.88
N ARG A 123 -12.68 -17.28 -1.22
CA ARG A 123 -14.01 -16.82 -0.77
C ARG A 123 -14.53 -15.61 -1.54
N GLY A 124 -13.86 -15.22 -2.62
CA GLY A 124 -14.30 -14.12 -3.48
C GLY A 124 -14.23 -12.74 -2.82
N SER A 125 -13.50 -12.58 -1.71
CA SER A 125 -13.28 -11.24 -1.15
C SER A 125 -12.53 -10.41 -2.19
N GLN A 126 -12.98 -9.20 -2.49
CA GLN A 126 -12.36 -8.39 -3.53
C GLN A 126 -11.44 -7.35 -2.91
N SER A 127 -10.17 -7.36 -3.33
CA SER A 127 -9.32 -6.19 -3.20
C SER A 127 -9.66 -5.22 -4.34
N TYR A 128 -9.91 -3.95 -4.01
CA TYR A 128 -10.38 -2.95 -4.96
C TYR A 128 -9.86 -1.57 -4.60
N VAL A 129 -9.48 -0.81 -5.62
CA VAL A 129 -9.10 0.60 -5.52
C VAL A 129 -10.21 1.41 -6.17
N CYS A 130 -10.81 2.35 -5.42
CA CYS A 130 -11.89 3.18 -5.96
C CYS A 130 -11.43 4.07 -7.11
N ALA A 131 -12.37 4.53 -7.96
CA ALA A 131 -12.05 5.36 -9.12
C ALA A 131 -11.22 6.62 -8.75
N ALA A 132 -11.56 7.27 -7.63
CA ALA A 132 -10.82 8.43 -7.15
C ALA A 132 -9.37 8.06 -6.75
N CYS A 133 -9.19 6.97 -5.99
CA CYS A 133 -7.86 6.48 -5.62
C CYS A 133 -7.05 6.01 -6.84
N ARG A 134 -7.69 5.39 -7.82
CA ARG A 134 -7.06 4.97 -9.07
C ARG A 134 -6.48 6.18 -9.82
N ALA A 135 -7.25 7.25 -9.96
CA ALA A 135 -6.78 8.47 -10.60
C ALA A 135 -5.56 9.07 -9.88
N MET A 136 -5.48 8.94 -8.54
CA MET A 136 -4.31 9.38 -7.77
C MET A 136 -3.07 8.52 -8.04
N VAL A 137 -3.24 7.19 -8.08
CA VAL A 137 -2.17 6.25 -8.42
C VAL A 137 -1.64 6.51 -9.83
N GLU A 138 -2.53 6.68 -10.80
CA GLU A 138 -2.18 6.96 -12.20
C GLU A 138 -1.47 8.31 -12.36
N ARG A 139 -1.90 9.36 -11.63
CA ARG A 139 -1.24 10.67 -11.63
C ARG A 139 0.21 10.64 -11.18
N VAL A 140 0.57 9.69 -10.30
CA VAL A 140 1.97 9.49 -9.90
C VAL A 140 2.67 8.43 -10.75
N GLY A 141 2.06 7.96 -11.84
CA GLY A 141 2.63 6.96 -12.76
C GLY A 141 2.49 5.51 -12.30
N GLY A 142 1.80 5.25 -11.18
CA GLY A 142 1.62 3.90 -10.67
C GLY A 142 0.67 3.06 -11.52
N VAL A 143 0.97 1.76 -11.62
CA VAL A 143 0.12 0.76 -12.27
C VAL A 143 -0.44 -0.20 -11.22
N ILE A 144 -1.77 -0.26 -11.09
CA ILE A 144 -2.43 -1.15 -10.13
C ILE A 144 -2.35 -2.59 -10.64
N GLU A 145 -2.03 -3.52 -9.73
CA GLU A 145 -2.01 -4.95 -10.02
C GLU A 145 -3.36 -5.44 -10.59
N PRO A 146 -3.32 -6.42 -11.51
CA PRO A 146 -4.52 -6.97 -12.11
C PRO A 146 -5.43 -7.63 -11.06
N PRO A 147 -6.74 -7.76 -11.33
CA PRO A 147 -7.65 -8.55 -10.50
C PRO A 147 -7.18 -10.00 -10.37
N PHE A 148 -7.49 -10.63 -9.23
CA PHE A 148 -7.28 -12.07 -9.00
C PHE A 148 -8.26 -12.94 -9.82
#